data_AF-A0A2P8WBU3-F1
#
_entry.id   AF-A0A2P8WBU3-F1
#
_cell.length_a   1.000
_cell.length_b   1.000
_cell.length_c   1.000
_cell.angle_alpha   90.00
_cell.angle_beta   90.00
_cell.angle_gamma   90.00
#
_symmetry.space_group_name_H-M   'P 1'
#
loop_
_entity.id
_entity.type
_entity.pdbx_description
1 polymer ?
#
loop_
_entity_poly.entity_id
_entity_poly.type
_entity_poly.pdbx_seq_one_letter_code
_entity_poly.pdbx_strand_id
1 'polypeptide(L)'
;MPDNQRAWLGFRSGIWTVEVNLRDFIQANYHPYTGDGAFLAGPSDRTLALWDQVKALMEQERQKGILDVDTKVPSSITAHAPGYIDQSLEQIVGLQTDRPL
;
A
#
# COMPACT_ATOMS: atom_id res chain seq x y z
N MET A 1 28.70 2.83 -2.82
CA MET A 1 27.29 3.21 -3.06
C MET A 1 26.51 1.92 -3.23
N PRO A 2 25.32 1.77 -2.62
CA PRO A 2 24.50 0.57 -2.82
C PRO A 2 24.21 0.38 -4.31
N ASP A 3 24.17 -0.89 -4.73
CA ASP A 3 24.11 -1.29 -6.13
C ASP A 3 22.68 -1.11 -6.68
N ASN A 4 22.28 0.15 -6.90
CA ASN A 4 20.94 0.53 -7.39
C ASN A 4 20.71 0.11 -8.85
N GLN A 5 21.74 -0.41 -9.53
CA GLN A 5 21.75 -0.63 -10.98
C GLN A 5 20.65 -1.57 -11.45
N ARG A 6 20.27 -2.56 -10.62
CA ARG A 6 19.16 -3.48 -10.93
C ARG A 6 17.79 -2.83 -10.81
N ALA A 7 17.58 -1.98 -9.80
CA ALA A 7 16.29 -1.32 -9.58
C ALA A 7 16.01 -0.21 -10.60
N TRP A 8 17.06 0.35 -11.23
CA TRP A 8 16.93 1.44 -12.20
C TRP A 8 16.89 0.97 -13.66
N LEU A 9 16.98 -0.34 -13.90
CA LEU A 9 17.02 -0.90 -15.24
C LEU A 9 15.78 -0.50 -16.06
N GLY A 10 15.99 0.13 -17.21
CA GLY A 10 14.92 0.57 -18.12
C GLY A 10 14.45 2.00 -17.90
N PHE A 11 14.85 2.67 -16.81
CA PHE A 11 14.60 4.10 -16.65
C PHE A 11 15.63 4.94 -17.42
N ARG A 12 15.18 6.07 -17.97
CA ARG A 12 16.01 7.12 -18.53
C ARG A 12 16.75 7.84 -17.40
N SER A 13 18.07 7.89 -17.51
CA SER A 13 18.92 8.64 -16.58
C SER A 13 18.61 10.14 -16.61
N GLY A 14 18.89 10.80 -15.50
CA GLY A 14 18.74 12.24 -15.31
C GLY A 14 19.48 12.72 -14.06
N ILE A 15 19.20 13.95 -13.63
CA ILE A 15 19.69 14.51 -12.36
C ILE A 15 19.30 13.61 -11.18
N TRP A 16 18.15 12.93 -11.26
CA TRP A 16 17.69 11.98 -10.23
C TRP A 16 18.65 10.80 -9.97
N THR A 17 19.58 10.52 -10.88
CA THR A 17 20.58 9.44 -10.70
C THR A 17 21.80 9.88 -9.88
N VAL A 18 21.97 11.20 -9.69
CA VAL A 18 23.11 11.79 -8.95
C VAL A 18 22.68 12.48 -7.65
N GLU A 19 21.42 12.90 -7.55
CA GLU A 19 20.83 13.49 -6.33
C GLU A 19 19.38 13.02 -6.12
N VAL A 20 18.85 13.24 -4.91
CA VAL A 20 17.44 12.96 -4.60
C VAL A 20 16.55 13.97 -5.32
N ASN A 21 16.06 13.60 -6.51
CA ASN A 21 15.23 14.47 -7.34
C ASN A 21 14.05 13.69 -7.95
N LEU A 22 12.98 13.54 -7.17
CA LEU A 22 11.78 12.81 -7.60
C LEU A 22 11.10 13.46 -8.82
N ARG A 23 11.16 14.79 -8.93
CA ARG A 23 10.56 15.51 -10.05
C ARG A 23 11.22 15.15 -11.38
N ASP A 24 12.55 15.16 -11.42
CA ASP A 24 13.32 14.80 -12.60
C ASP A 24 13.08 13.34 -13.00
N PHE A 25 13.04 12.41 -12.03
CA PHE A 25 12.69 11.00 -12.27
C PHE A 25 11.32 10.85 -12.96
N ILE A 26 10.28 11.48 -12.40
CA ILE A 26 8.91 11.40 -12.94
C ILE A 26 8.90 11.96 -14.37
N GLN A 27 9.40 13.17 -14.58
CA GLN A 27 9.37 13.84 -15.90
C GLN A 27 10.13 13.06 -16.97
N ALA A 28 11.24 12.42 -16.62
CA ALA A 28 12.04 11.63 -17.55
C ALA A 28 11.38 10.29 -17.93
N ASN A 29 10.56 9.69 -17.06
CA ASN A 29 10.16 8.29 -17.16
C ASN A 29 8.65 8.00 -17.27
N TYR A 30 7.78 8.95 -16.94
CA TYR A 30 6.35 8.74 -17.09
C TYR A 30 5.92 8.71 -18.56
N HIS A 31 4.86 7.95 -18.84
CA HIS A 31 4.23 7.90 -20.15
C HIS A 31 2.84 8.54 -20.01
N PRO A 32 2.61 9.75 -20.55
CA PRO A 32 1.29 10.34 -20.56
C PRO A 32 0.28 9.40 -21.23
N TYR A 33 -0.84 9.15 -20.56
CA TYR A 33 -1.94 8.38 -21.12
C TYR A 33 -3.14 9.31 -21.30
N THR A 34 -3.60 9.46 -22.54
CA THR A 34 -4.74 10.31 -22.92
C THR A 34 -5.89 9.49 -23.52
N GLY A 35 -5.88 8.17 -23.34
CA GLY A 35 -6.96 7.28 -23.76
C GLY A 35 -8.10 7.23 -22.74
N ASP A 36 -8.94 6.20 -22.83
CA ASP A 36 -10.11 6.02 -21.97
C ASP A 36 -9.95 4.87 -20.96
N GLY A 37 -11.04 4.48 -20.30
CA GLY A 37 -11.04 3.43 -19.29
C GLY A 37 -11.10 2.00 -19.83
N ALA A 38 -11.03 1.76 -21.14
CA ALA A 38 -11.24 0.43 -21.71
C ALA A 38 -10.19 -0.61 -21.29
N PHE A 39 -8.99 -0.17 -20.87
CA PHE A 39 -7.93 -1.05 -20.37
C PHE A 39 -8.11 -1.47 -18.90
N LEU A 40 -9.06 -0.88 -18.17
CA LEU A 40 -9.23 -1.12 -16.75
C LEU A 40 -9.65 -2.58 -16.49
N ALA A 41 -8.91 -3.26 -15.63
CA ALA A 41 -9.26 -4.58 -15.14
C ALA A 41 -10.13 -4.49 -13.89
N GLY A 42 -11.03 -5.46 -13.73
CA GLY A 42 -11.83 -5.62 -12.52
C GLY A 42 -11.00 -6.12 -11.32
N PRO A 43 -11.60 -6.16 -10.12
CA PRO A 43 -10.95 -6.70 -8.93
C PRO A 43 -10.67 -8.20 -9.09
N SER A 44 -9.60 -8.68 -8.46
CA SER A 44 -9.33 -10.11 -8.34
C SER A 44 -10.22 -10.75 -7.27
N ASP A 45 -10.42 -12.07 -7.32
CA ASP A 45 -11.15 -12.82 -6.28
C ASP A 45 -10.58 -12.58 -4.88
N ARG A 46 -9.26 -12.45 -4.82
CA ARG A 46 -8.53 -12.16 -3.59
C ARG A 46 -8.80 -10.76 -3.05
N THR A 47 -8.91 -9.78 -3.95
CA THR A 47 -9.33 -8.41 -3.59
C THR A 47 -10.75 -8.41 -3.04
N LEU A 48 -11.67 -9.15 -3.69
CA LEU A 48 -13.05 -9.27 -3.24
C LEU A 48 -13.14 -9.95 -1.86
N ALA A 49 -12.41 -11.04 -1.66
CA ALA A 49 -12.36 -11.76 -0.38
C ALA A 49 -11.83 -10.88 0.77
N LEU A 50 -10.71 -10.18 0.56
CA LEU A 50 -10.17 -9.23 1.55
C LEU A 50 -11.18 -8.11 1.85
N TRP A 51 -11.81 -7.56 0.82
CA TRP A 51 -12.78 -6.49 0.98
C TRP A 51 -14.05 -6.92 1.72
N ASP A 52 -14.51 -8.16 1.51
CA ASP A 52 -15.65 -8.73 2.23
C ASP A 52 -15.36 -8.87 3.74
N GLN A 53 -14.14 -9.29 4.10
CA GLN A 53 -13.71 -9.35 5.50
C GLN A 53 -13.68 -7.97 6.16
N VAL A 54 -13.10 -6.98 5.49
CA VAL A 54 -13.04 -5.59 5.98
C VAL A 54 -14.44 -5.00 6.14
N LYS A 55 -15.34 -5.21 5.18
CA LYS A 55 -16.74 -4.76 5.29
C LYS A 55 -17.45 -5.38 6.49
N ALA A 56 -17.21 -6.66 6.78
CA ALA A 56 -17.81 -7.32 7.94
C ALA A 56 -17.31 -6.70 9.26
N LEU A 57 -16.03 -6.35 9.35
CA LEU A 57 -15.45 -5.64 10.50
C LEU A 57 -16.05 -4.23 10.65
N MET A 58 -16.17 -3.47 9.57
CA MET A 58 -16.81 -2.14 9.58
C MET A 58 -18.27 -2.20 10.06
N GLU A 59 -19.01 -3.23 9.65
CA GLU A 59 -20.39 -3.42 10.13
C GLU A 59 -20.43 -3.69 11.63
N GLN A 60 -19.50 -4.50 12.15
CA GLN A 60 -19.39 -4.73 13.59
C GLN A 60 -18.99 -3.47 14.35
N GLU A 61 -18.10 -2.64 13.79
CA GLU A 61 -17.66 -1.39 14.40
C GLU A 61 -18.82 -0.41 14.50
N ARG A 62 -19.58 -0.26 13.42
CA ARG A 62 -20.79 0.58 13.39
C ARG A 62 -21.82 0.17 14.44
N GLN A 63 -21.96 -1.13 14.73
CA GLN A 63 -22.88 -1.63 15.75
C GLN A 63 -22.37 -1.40 17.19
N LYS A 64 -21.06 -1.38 17.41
CA LYS A 64 -20.43 -1.28 18.74
C LYS A 64 -19.90 0.12 19.08
N GLY A 65 -19.75 0.99 18.10
CA GLY A 65 -19.18 2.34 18.21
C GLY A 65 -17.67 2.38 17.96
N ILE A 66 -16.89 1.55 18.67
CA ILE A 66 -15.43 1.37 18.48
C ILE A 66 -15.16 -0.13 18.58
N LEU A 67 -14.44 -0.71 17.62
CA LEU A 67 -14.17 -2.15 17.60
C LEU A 67 -13.04 -2.54 18.55
N ASP A 68 -11.93 -1.79 18.52
CA ASP A 68 -10.80 -1.93 19.45
C ASP A 68 -9.98 -0.62 19.47
N VAL A 69 -9.52 -0.20 20.66
CA VAL A 69 -8.56 0.90 20.81
C VAL A 69 -7.51 0.44 21.79
N ASP A 70 -6.25 0.40 21.34
CA ASP A 70 -5.13 0.10 22.21
C ASP A 70 -4.93 1.24 23.20
N THR A 71 -5.32 1.00 24.46
CA THR A 71 -5.19 1.96 25.56
C THR A 71 -3.88 1.78 26.34
N LYS A 72 -3.03 0.83 25.94
CA LYS A 72 -1.84 0.41 26.71
C LYS A 72 -0.54 0.68 25.98
N VAL A 73 -0.53 0.71 24.65
CA VAL A 73 0.68 0.91 23.85
C VAL A 73 0.68 2.31 23.19
N PRO A 74 1.58 3.22 23.58
CA PRO A 74 1.80 4.46 22.85
C PRO A 74 2.35 4.16 21.44
N SER A 75 1.68 4.67 20.41
CA SER A 75 2.07 4.43 19.02
C SER A 75 3.45 5.04 18.70
N SER A 76 4.31 4.24 18.07
CA SER A 76 5.59 4.63 17.47
C SER A 76 5.89 3.70 16.28
N ILE A 77 6.91 4.00 15.47
CA ILE A 77 7.21 3.27 14.22
C ILE A 77 7.29 1.74 14.40
N THR A 78 7.77 1.26 15.55
CA THR A 78 7.93 -0.17 15.84
C THR A 78 7.14 -0.61 17.07
N ALA A 79 6.11 0.15 17.47
CA ALA A 79 5.33 -0.14 18.68
C ALA A 79 4.42 -1.37 18.55
N HIS A 80 3.93 -1.63 17.35
CA HIS A 80 2.98 -2.70 17.06
C HIS A 80 3.63 -3.81 16.25
N ALA A 81 3.17 -5.04 16.48
CA ALA A 81 3.53 -6.18 15.64
C ALA A 81 2.88 -6.04 14.24
N PRO A 82 3.35 -6.79 13.23
CA PRO A 82 2.72 -6.80 11.92
C PRO A 82 1.25 -7.26 12.02
N GLY A 83 0.34 -6.42 11.54
CA GLY A 83 -1.08 -6.77 11.37
C GLY A 83 -1.39 -7.20 9.94
N TYR A 84 -2.39 -8.06 9.82
CA TYR A 84 -2.89 -8.61 8.55
C TYR A 84 -4.42 -8.70 8.57
N ILE A 85 -5.05 -8.59 7.41
CA ILE A 85 -6.45 -8.99 7.22
C ILE A 85 -6.48 -10.49 6.95
N ASP A 86 -5.72 -10.91 5.94
CA ASP A 86 -5.46 -12.31 5.61
C ASP A 86 -4.12 -12.37 4.87
N GLN A 87 -3.08 -12.75 5.60
CA GLN A 87 -1.70 -12.74 5.12
C GLN A 87 -1.51 -13.59 3.85
N SER A 88 -2.32 -14.62 3.65
CA SER A 88 -2.24 -15.49 2.47
C SER A 88 -2.79 -14.81 1.20
N LEU A 89 -3.62 -13.79 1.38
CA LEU A 89 -4.32 -13.09 0.32
C LEU A 89 -3.69 -11.72 -0.02
N GLU A 90 -2.91 -11.11 0.88
CA GLU A 90 -2.38 -9.76 0.65
C GLU A 90 -1.19 -9.73 -0.35
N GLN A 91 -1.19 -8.77 -1.31
CA GLN A 91 0.02 -8.45 -2.12
C GLN A 91 0.87 -7.37 -1.48
N ILE A 92 0.17 -6.39 -0.90
CA ILE A 92 0.73 -5.25 -0.22
C ILE A 92 0.21 -5.35 1.20
N VAL A 93 1.12 -5.32 2.16
CA VAL A 93 0.86 -5.53 3.58
C VAL A 93 1.16 -4.26 4.37
N GLY A 94 0.57 -4.16 5.55
CA GLY A 94 0.83 -3.09 6.50
C GLY A 94 -0.46 -2.51 7.08
N LEU A 95 -0.61 -2.65 8.39
CA LEU A 95 -1.67 -2.04 9.20
C LEU A 95 -1.06 -1.12 10.26
N GLN A 96 -1.86 -0.19 10.79
CA GLN A 96 -1.41 0.75 11.83
C GLN A 96 -1.14 0.05 13.17
N THR A 97 -1.91 -1.00 13.47
CA THR A 97 -1.77 -1.88 14.63
C THR A 97 -1.62 -3.34 14.16
N ASP A 98 -1.58 -4.27 15.11
CA ASP A 98 -1.53 -5.71 14.83
C ASP A 98 -2.88 -6.32 14.40
N ARG A 99 -3.95 -5.51 14.33
CA ARG A 99 -5.30 -5.93 13.95
C ARG A 99 -5.93 -5.04 12.87
N PRO A 100 -6.83 -5.58 12.04
CA PRO A 100 -7.60 -4.79 11.10
C PRO A 100 -8.78 -4.09 11.80
N LEU A 101 -8.91 -2.78 11.53
CA LEU A 101 -9.94 -1.88 12.10
C LEU A 101 -9.95 -1.92 13.63
#